data_AF-A0A967TJ75-F1
#
_entry.id   AF-A0A967TJ75-F1
#
_cell.length_a   1.000
_cell.length_b   1.000
_cell.length_c   1.000
_cell.angle_alpha   90.00
_cell.angle_beta   90.00
_cell.angle_gamma   90.00
#
_symmetry.space_group_name_H-M   'P 1'
#
loop_
_entity.id
_entity.type
_entity.pdbx_description
1 polymer ?
#
loop_
_entity_poly.entity_id
_entity_poly.type
_entity_poly.pdbx_seq_one_letter_code
_entity_poly.pdbx_strand_id
1 'polypeptide(L)'
;MSEMFMSWTGWAWALGLIGLGIAAFLYRYVRGQDSGNEMMVDLSDQIHSGAMAFLRREYTFLAVFVAVVAALLGWAIGIETTIAYVAGAFSSGLAGFFGMKAATR
;
A
#
# COMPACT_ATOMS: atom_id res chain seq x y z
N MET A 1 19.04 -20.35 16.76
CA MET A 1 18.29 -19.07 16.66
C MET A 1 17.93 -18.75 15.22
N SER A 2 18.86 -18.83 14.27
CA SER A 2 18.61 -18.75 12.82
C SER A 2 17.62 -19.79 12.29
N GLU A 3 17.71 -21.05 12.73
CA GLU A 3 16.78 -22.15 12.40
C GLU A 3 15.33 -21.84 12.80
N MET A 4 15.14 -21.19 13.95
CA MET A 4 13.82 -20.80 14.44
C MET A 4 13.25 -19.64 13.61
N PHE A 5 14.07 -18.68 13.18
CA PHE A 5 13.57 -17.61 12.29
C PHE A 5 13.13 -18.16 10.91
N MET A 6 13.85 -19.16 10.37
CA MET A 6 13.51 -19.79 9.09
C MET A 6 12.20 -20.61 9.11
N SER A 7 11.81 -21.15 10.26
CA SER A 7 10.52 -21.85 10.37
C SER A 7 9.33 -20.88 10.48
N TRP A 8 9.53 -19.69 11.05
CA TRP A 8 8.50 -18.65 11.14
C TRP A 8 8.31 -17.91 9.82
N THR A 9 9.36 -17.72 9.02
CA THR A 9 9.23 -17.16 7.66
C THR A 9 8.39 -18.04 6.74
N GLY A 10 8.37 -19.36 6.98
CA GLY A 10 7.48 -20.30 6.28
C GLY A 10 5.99 -19.98 6.43
N TRP A 11 5.59 -19.31 7.51
CA TRP A 11 4.19 -18.90 7.76
C TRP A 11 3.91 -17.43 7.40
N ALA A 12 4.90 -16.70 6.89
CA ALA A 12 4.76 -15.26 6.63
C ALA A 12 3.64 -14.93 5.63
N TRP A 13 3.46 -15.77 4.61
CA TRP A 13 2.36 -15.60 3.64
C TRP A 13 0.99 -15.78 4.29
N ALA A 14 0.84 -16.74 5.22
CA ALA A 14 -0.41 -16.99 5.93
C ALA A 14 -0.77 -15.81 6.86
N LEU A 15 0.22 -15.28 7.59
CA LEU A 15 0.04 -14.09 8.42
C LEU A 15 -0.31 -12.85 7.58
N GLY A 16 0.32 -12.69 6.41
CA GLY A 16 -0.02 -11.63 5.46
C GLY A 16 -1.47 -11.71 4.98
N LEU A 17 -1.95 -12.90 4.64
CA LEU A 17 -3.35 -13.12 4.24
C LEU A 17 -4.34 -12.82 5.36
N ILE A 18 -4.03 -13.24 6.60
CA ILE A 18 -4.85 -12.93 7.77
C ILE A 18 -4.91 -11.41 7.99
N GLY A 19 -3.76 -10.73 7.91
CA GLY A 19 -3.68 -9.27 8.03
C GLY A 19 -4.53 -8.54 6.98
N LEU A 20 -4.44 -8.96 5.72
CA LEU A 20 -5.30 -8.43 4.64
C LEU A 20 -6.78 -8.71 4.89
N GLY A 21 -7.13 -9.88 5.43
CA GLY A 21 -8.49 -10.22 5.83
C GLY A 21 -9.05 -9.29 6.90
N ILE A 22 -8.26 -9.03 7.95
CA ILE A 22 -8.61 -8.09 9.03
C ILE A 22 -8.76 -6.67 8.48
N ALA A 23 -7.83 -6.22 7.63
CA ALA A 23 -7.92 -4.90 7.00
C ALA A 23 -9.20 -4.76 6.15
N ALA A 24 -9.55 -5.79 5.38
CA ALA A 24 -10.77 -5.81 4.57
C ALA A 24 -12.04 -5.80 5.44
N PHE A 25 -12.02 -6.49 6.58
CA PHE A 25 -13.11 -6.45 7.56
C PHE A 25 -13.29 -5.06 8.18
N LEU A 26 -12.20 -4.46 8.68
CA LEU A 26 -12.20 -3.10 9.22
C LEU A 26 -12.70 -2.08 8.20
N TYR A 27 -12.22 -2.15 6.96
CA TYR A 27 -12.67 -1.27 5.89
C TYR A 27 -14.18 -1.36 5.67
N ARG A 28 -14.74 -2.59 5.62
CA ARG A 28 -16.20 -2.78 5.47
C ARG A 28 -16.98 -2.26 6.67
N TYR A 29 -16.47 -2.48 7.87
CA TYR A 29 -17.10 -2.04 9.11
C TYR A 29 -17.17 -0.51 9.21
N VAL A 30 -16.07 0.18 8.91
CA VAL A 30 -16.00 1.66 8.92
C VAL A 30 -16.88 2.25 7.82
N ARG A 31 -16.82 1.69 6.61
CA ARG A 31 -17.65 2.15 5.49
C ARG A 31 -19.16 2.01 5.72
N GLY A 32 -19.57 1.11 6.62
CA GLY A 32 -20.96 0.93 7.00
C GLY A 32 -21.48 1.94 8.04
N GLN A 33 -20.61 2.81 8.57
CA GLN A 33 -21.01 3.85 9.53
C GLN A 33 -21.70 5.02 8.81
N ASP A 34 -22.55 5.74 9.55
CA ASP A 34 -23.28 6.87 9.01
C ASP A 34 -22.32 8.02 8.63
N SER A 35 -22.51 8.56 7.43
CA SER A 35 -21.62 9.56 6.82
C SER A 35 -21.90 10.99 7.33
N GLY A 36 -22.88 11.15 8.23
CA GLY A 36 -23.24 12.41 8.84
C GLY A 36 -24.28 13.18 8.03
N ASN A 37 -24.20 14.51 8.03
CA ASN A 37 -25.12 15.37 7.29
C ASN A 37 -24.64 15.65 5.85
N GLU A 38 -25.50 16.22 5.00
CA GLU A 38 -25.18 16.52 3.59
C GLU A 38 -23.92 17.38 3.41
N MET A 39 -23.70 18.38 4.27
CA MET A 39 -22.48 19.21 4.23
C MET A 39 -21.22 18.41 4.56
N MET A 40 -21.29 17.46 5.49
CA MET A 40 -20.15 16.60 5.84
C MET A 40 -19.79 15.66 4.69
N VAL A 41 -20.80 15.10 4.02
CA VAL A 41 -20.60 14.24 2.84
C VAL A 41 -19.95 15.01 1.70
N ASP A 42 -20.48 16.19 1.36
CA ASP A 42 -19.93 17.01 0.28
C ASP A 42 -18.47 17.45 0.57
N LEU A 43 -18.17 17.83 1.80
CA LEU A 43 -16.80 18.16 2.22
C LEU A 43 -15.87 16.94 2.14
N SER A 44 -16.33 15.77 2.57
CA SER A 44 -15.57 14.51 2.50
C SER A 44 -15.24 14.14 1.06
N ASP A 45 -16.19 14.29 0.13
CA ASP A 45 -15.97 14.03 -1.30
C ASP A 45 -14.94 14.99 -1.92
N GLN A 46 -14.96 16.27 -1.51
CA GLN A 46 -13.93 17.23 -1.93
C GLN A 46 -12.55 16.84 -1.39
N ILE A 47 -12.45 16.45 -0.11
CA ILE A 47 -11.20 15.95 0.49
C ILE A 47 -10.70 14.70 -0.23
N HIS A 48 -11.59 13.74 -0.51
CA HIS A 48 -11.28 12.52 -1.24
C HIS A 48 -10.69 12.83 -2.61
N SER A 49 -11.33 13.74 -3.36
CA SER A 49 -10.86 14.14 -4.70
C SER A 49 -9.47 14.77 -4.65
N GLY A 50 -9.23 15.68 -3.68
CA GLY A 50 -7.95 16.34 -3.50
C GLY A 50 -6.83 15.38 -3.07
N ALA A 51 -7.11 14.50 -2.11
CA ALA A 51 -6.19 13.48 -1.64
C ALA A 51 -5.78 12.52 -2.77
N MET A 52 -6.76 12.04 -3.56
CA MET A 52 -6.47 11.15 -4.69
C MET A 52 -5.70 11.86 -5.81
N ALA A 53 -5.92 13.15 -6.03
CA ALA A 53 -5.14 13.94 -6.98
C ALA A 53 -3.69 14.11 -6.51
N PHE A 54 -3.47 14.39 -5.22
CA PHE A 54 -2.15 14.48 -4.61
C PHE A 54 -1.39 13.15 -4.72
N LEU A 55 -2.00 12.03 -4.33
CA LEU A 55 -1.35 10.72 -4.36
C LEU A 55 -0.97 10.31 -5.80
N ARG A 56 -1.83 10.57 -6.79
CA ARG A 56 -1.47 10.32 -8.20
C ARG A 56 -0.24 11.13 -8.62
N ARG A 57 -0.16 12.39 -8.20
CA ARG A 57 0.98 13.24 -8.53
C ARG A 57 2.25 12.75 -7.86
N GLU A 58 2.18 12.41 -6.57
CA GLU A 58 3.29 11.83 -5.82
C GLU A 58 3.78 10.52 -6.45
N TYR A 59 2.86 9.61 -6.78
CA TYR A 59 3.20 8.30 -7.35
C TYR A 59 3.84 8.42 -8.72
N THR A 60 3.52 9.46 -9.48
CA THR A 60 4.17 9.73 -10.76
C THR A 60 5.66 10.03 -10.57
N PHE A 61 6.02 10.86 -9.59
CA PHE A 61 7.43 11.14 -9.28
C PHE A 61 8.12 9.94 -8.63
N LEU A 62 7.43 9.26 -7.72
CA LEU A 62 7.94 8.07 -7.05
C LEU A 62 8.24 6.95 -8.05
N ALA A 63 7.42 6.77 -9.08
CA ALA A 63 7.65 5.76 -10.11
C ALA A 63 8.98 5.97 -10.85
N VAL A 64 9.34 7.22 -11.14
CA VAL A 64 10.64 7.54 -11.75
C VAL A 64 11.79 7.19 -10.80
N PHE A 65 11.65 7.53 -9.52
CA PHE A 65 12.65 7.17 -8.51
C PHE A 65 12.84 5.66 -8.39
N VAL A 66 11.74 4.90 -8.31
CA VAL A 66 11.77 3.43 -8.25
C VAL A 66 12.43 2.84 -9.51
N ALA A 67 12.15 3.37 -10.69
CA ALA A 67 12.76 2.90 -11.94
C ALA A 67 14.28 3.12 -11.96
N VAL A 68 14.75 4.29 -11.52
CA VAL A 68 16.19 4.61 -11.46
C VAL A 68 16.90 3.69 -10.46
N VAL A 69 16.33 3.50 -9.26
CA VAL A 69 16.92 2.62 -8.24
C VAL A 69 16.92 1.17 -8.73
N ALA A 70 15.86 0.70 -9.36
CA ALA A 70 15.80 -0.65 -9.93
C ALA A 70 16.90 -0.88 -10.99
N ALA A 71 17.14 0.10 -11.87
CA ALA A 71 18.21 0.01 -12.86
C ALA A 71 19.62 -0.05 -12.21
N LEU A 72 19.84 0.76 -11.17
CA LEU A 72 21.10 0.76 -10.42
C LEU A 72 21.34 -0.56 -9.68
N LEU A 73 20.31 -1.11 -9.03
CA LEU A 73 20.38 -2.40 -8.33
C LEU A 73 20.65 -3.56 -9.31
N GLY A 74 20.01 -3.52 -10.49
CA GLY A 74 20.19 -4.53 -11.52
C GLY A 74 21.62 -4.54 -12.08
N TRP A 75 22.22 -3.36 -12.22
CA TRP A 75 23.59 -3.21 -12.71
C TRP A 75 24.65 -3.53 -11.64
N ALA A 76 24.44 -3.12 -10.39
CA ALA A 76 25.46 -3.22 -9.34
C ALA A 76 25.42 -4.52 -8.53
N ILE A 77 24.23 -5.11 -8.32
CA ILE A 77 24.04 -6.25 -7.41
C ILE A 77 23.54 -7.47 -8.19
N GLY A 78 22.48 -7.31 -8.98
CA GLY A 78 21.93 -8.39 -9.79
C GLY A 78 20.40 -8.35 -9.92
N ILE A 79 19.89 -9.32 -10.69
CA ILE A 79 18.47 -9.34 -11.06
C ILE A 79 17.56 -9.76 -9.91
N GLU A 80 18.01 -10.68 -9.04
CA GLU A 80 17.21 -11.19 -7.93
C GLU A 80 16.83 -10.10 -6.93
N THR A 81 17.80 -9.25 -6.55
CA THR A 81 17.57 -8.11 -5.65
C THR A 81 16.69 -7.04 -6.29
N THR A 82 16.81 -6.84 -7.59
CA THR A 82 15.97 -5.90 -8.34
C THR A 82 14.51 -6.35 -8.36
N ILE A 83 14.25 -7.64 -8.59
CA ILE A 83 12.89 -8.20 -8.57
C ILE A 83 12.27 -8.06 -7.17
N ALA A 84 13.03 -8.39 -6.11
CA ALA A 84 12.57 -8.23 -4.74
C ALA A 84 12.25 -6.75 -4.40
N TYR A 85 13.08 -5.81 -4.85
CA TYR A 85 12.86 -4.38 -4.67
C TYR A 85 11.60 -3.89 -5.37
N VAL A 86 11.40 -4.26 -6.65
CA VAL A 86 10.23 -3.83 -7.43
C VAL A 86 8.94 -4.42 -6.85
N ALA A 87 8.94 -5.69 -6.42
CA ALA A 87 7.80 -6.31 -5.76
C ALA A 87 7.46 -5.61 -4.43
N GLY A 88 8.48 -5.26 -3.63
CA GLY A 88 8.31 -4.48 -2.40
C GLY A 88 7.77 -3.08 -2.65
N ALA A 89 8.33 -2.35 -3.62
CA ALA A 89 7.88 -1.01 -3.99
C ALA A 89 6.43 -1.03 -4.50
N PHE A 90 6.06 -2.03 -5.31
CA PHE A 90 4.70 -2.20 -5.80
C PHE A 90 3.70 -2.49 -4.68
N SER A 91 4.01 -3.42 -3.78
CA SER A 91 3.15 -3.75 -2.63
C SER A 91 2.99 -2.56 -1.67
N SER A 92 4.05 -1.78 -1.43
CA SER A 92 4.00 -0.55 -0.64
C SER A 92 3.10 0.51 -1.28
N GLY A 93 3.24 0.73 -2.59
CA GLY A 93 2.38 1.65 -3.35
C GLY A 93 0.92 1.23 -3.33
N LEU A 94 0.62 -0.07 -3.44
CA LEU A 94 -0.75 -0.56 -3.29
C LEU A 94 -1.29 -0.31 -1.87
N ALA A 95 -0.49 -0.59 -0.84
CA ALA A 95 -0.90 -0.35 0.55
C ALA A 95 -1.22 1.13 0.80
N GLY A 96 -0.41 2.05 0.30
CA GLY A 96 -0.66 3.49 0.40
C GLY A 96 -1.93 3.93 -0.32
N PHE A 97 -2.16 3.43 -1.54
CA PHE A 97 -3.37 3.72 -2.30
C PHE A 97 -4.65 3.24 -1.61
N PHE A 98 -4.67 1.99 -1.14
CA PHE A 98 -5.83 1.44 -0.42
C PHE A 98 -6.04 2.14 0.93
N GLY A 99 -4.96 2.45 1.66
CA GLY A 99 -5.04 3.19 2.91
C GLY A 99 -5.63 4.59 2.74
N MET A 100 -5.18 5.34 1.75
CA MET A 100 -5.74 6.67 1.48
C MET A 100 -7.22 6.60 1.08
N LYS A 101 -7.60 5.60 0.29
CA LYS A 101 -9.00 5.36 -0.07
C LYS A 101 -9.88 5.01 1.13
N ALA A 102 -9.33 4.30 2.12
CA ALA A 102 -10.01 3.95 3.36
C ALA A 102 -10.07 5.10 4.36
N ALA A 103 -9.11 6.04 4.34
CA ALA A 103 -9.10 7.19 5.24
C ALA A 103 -10.00 8.34 4.77
N THR A 104 -10.32 8.38 3.48
CA THR A 104 -11.06 9.49 2.84
C THR A 104 -12.47 9.10 2.38
N ARG A 105 -12.94 7.91 2.77
CA ARG A 105 -14.31 7.42 2.56
C ARG A 105 -14.78 6.64 3.78
#